data_AF-A0A962DJU0-F1
#
_entry.id   AF-A0A962DJU0-F1
#
_cell.length_a   1.000
_cell.length_b   1.000
_cell.length_c   1.000
_cell.angle_alpha   90.00
_cell.angle_beta   90.00
_cell.angle_gamma   90.00
#
_symmetry.space_group_name_H-M   'P 1'
#
loop_
_entity.id
_entity.type
_entity.pdbx_description
1 polymer ?
#
loop_
_entity_poly.entity_id
_entity_poly.type
_entity_poly.pdbx_seq_one_letter_code
_entity_poly.pdbx_strand_id
1 'polypeptide(L)'
;AAADAIGRSRVAVSNLLRLMQLGEVARELLEKRAIEMGHARALLGLTDSRMQAEVSRLVATKGLSVRETERLVKRMQEGQANKSGKVQSQSKDPDVRRLENDLAEKLGARVSIQHGRGGKGKVVVAYNSLDELDGILAHIN
;
A
#
# COMPACT_ATOMS: atom_id res chain seq x y z
N ALA A 1 40.60 5.99 -8.55
CA ALA A 1 39.48 5.33 -9.27
C ALA A 1 39.30 3.92 -8.69
N ALA A 2 38.41 3.74 -7.71
CA ALA A 2 38.25 2.47 -7.00
C ALA A 2 37.24 1.52 -7.69
N ALA A 3 37.12 1.61 -9.02
CA ALA A 3 36.13 0.86 -9.79
C ALA A 3 36.67 -0.43 -10.44
N ASP A 4 38.00 -0.61 -10.50
CA ASP A 4 38.62 -1.68 -11.29
C ASP A 4 39.10 -2.91 -10.48
N ALA A 5 38.96 -2.92 -9.15
CA ALA A 5 39.62 -3.93 -8.33
C ALA A 5 38.83 -5.25 -8.12
N ILE A 6 37.58 -5.36 -8.57
CA ILE A 6 36.78 -6.57 -8.36
C ILE A 6 35.96 -6.80 -9.62
N GLY A 7 36.28 -7.83 -10.41
CA GLY A 7 35.56 -8.23 -11.63
C GLY A 7 34.11 -8.68 -11.44
N ARG A 8 33.44 -8.21 -10.37
CA ARG A 8 32.00 -8.31 -10.17
C ARG A 8 31.36 -7.06 -10.75
N SER A 9 30.36 -7.24 -11.62
CA SER A 9 29.59 -6.16 -12.22
C SER A 9 29.23 -5.10 -11.16
N ARG A 10 29.36 -3.82 -11.51
CA ARG A 10 28.95 -2.66 -10.67
C ARG A 10 27.57 -2.87 -10.01
N VAL A 11 26.68 -3.60 -10.69
CA VAL A 11 25.34 -3.99 -10.22
C VAL A 11 25.39 -4.90 -8.98
N ALA A 12 26.29 -5.88 -8.95
CA ALA A 12 26.44 -6.81 -7.83
C ALA A 12 26.96 -6.11 -6.58
N VAL A 13 27.91 -5.17 -6.74
CA VAL A 13 28.43 -4.34 -5.64
C VAL A 13 27.32 -3.46 -5.07
N SER A 14 26.52 -2.81 -5.92
CA SER A 14 25.38 -1.99 -5.49
C SER A 14 24.32 -2.79 -4.73
N ASN A 15 24.04 -4.03 -5.17
CA ASN A 15 23.07 -4.89 -4.49
C ASN A 15 23.54 -5.31 -3.09
N LEU A 16 24.83 -5.64 -2.92
CA LEU A 16 25.41 -5.96 -1.61
C LEU A 16 25.35 -4.76 -0.67
N LEU A 17 25.75 -3.57 -1.15
CA LEU A 17 25.68 -2.34 -0.36
C LEU A 17 24.24 -2.01 0.07
N ARG A 18 23.25 -2.28 -0.78
CA ARG A 18 21.83 -2.11 -0.44
C ARG A 18 21.36 -3.05 0.66
N LEU A 19 21.81 -4.30 0.66
CA LEU A 19 21.45 -5.25 1.72
C LEU A 19 22.07 -4.86 3.08
N MET A 20 23.17 -4.10 3.10
CA MET A 20 23.70 -3.52 4.33
C MET A 20 22.79 -2.45 4.96
N GLN A 21 21.84 -1.91 4.21
CA GLN A 21 20.83 -0.96 4.69
C GLN A 21 19.56 -1.65 5.23
N LEU A 22 19.50 -2.98 5.17
CA LEU A 22 18.38 -3.75 5.67
C LEU A 22 18.36 -3.73 7.21
N GLY A 23 17.20 -3.44 7.80
CA GLY A 23 17.02 -3.43 9.24
C GLY A 23 17.26 -4.80 9.88
N GLU A 24 17.66 -4.80 11.15
CA GLU A 24 18.19 -6.00 11.82
C GLU A 24 17.26 -7.21 11.74
N VAL A 25 15.95 -7.01 11.97
CA VAL A 25 14.96 -8.11 11.92
C VAL A 25 14.89 -8.75 10.53
N ALA A 26 14.90 -7.95 9.48
CA ALA A 26 14.85 -8.47 8.11
C ALA A 26 16.18 -9.15 7.72
N ARG A 27 17.32 -8.66 8.24
CA ARG A 27 18.63 -9.30 8.06
C ARG A 27 18.68 -10.66 8.76
N GLU A 28 18.23 -10.74 10.00
CA GLU A 28 18.18 -12.00 10.75
C GLU A 28 17.31 -13.06 10.04
N LEU A 29 16.15 -12.66 9.51
CA LEU A 29 15.28 -13.55 8.74
C LEU A 29 15.92 -14.03 7.43
N LEU A 30 16.72 -13.17 6.79
CA LEU A 30 17.47 -13.52 5.58
C LEU A 30 18.60 -14.52 5.90
N GLU A 31 19.34 -14.29 6.98
CA GLU A 31 20.40 -15.20 7.47
C GLU A 31 19.84 -16.57 7.85
N LYS A 32 18.66 -16.59 8.50
CA LYS A 32 17.91 -17.80 8.83
C LYS A 32 17.26 -18.48 7.62
N ARG A 33 17.42 -17.93 6.40
CA ARG A 33 16.77 -18.37 5.15
C ARG A 33 15.24 -18.43 5.23
N ALA A 34 14.64 -17.69 6.16
CA ALA A 34 13.19 -17.56 6.26
C ALA A 34 12.63 -16.65 5.14
N ILE A 35 13.47 -15.79 4.57
CA ILE A 35 13.17 -14.98 3.39
C ILE A 35 14.35 -15.00 2.42
N GLU A 36 14.07 -14.91 1.13
CA GLU A 36 15.09 -14.79 0.07
C GLU A 36 15.55 -13.35 -0.18
N MET A 37 16.65 -13.21 -0.93
CA MET A 37 17.24 -11.91 -1.34
C MET A 37 16.25 -11.01 -2.09
N GLY A 38 15.31 -11.58 -2.84
CA GLY A 38 14.24 -10.84 -3.52
C GLY A 38 13.31 -10.12 -2.53
N HIS A 39 12.94 -10.80 -1.44
CA HIS A 39 12.14 -10.21 -0.37
C HIS A 39 12.90 -9.10 0.34
N ALA A 40 14.17 -9.33 0.66
CA ALA A 40 15.03 -8.31 1.27
C ALA A 40 15.10 -7.04 0.41
N ARG A 41 15.25 -7.19 -0.92
CA ARG A 41 15.24 -6.06 -1.86
C ARG A 41 13.90 -5.31 -1.86
N ALA A 42 12.78 -6.02 -1.81
CA ALA A 42 11.46 -5.40 -1.72
C ALA A 42 11.28 -4.62 -0.40
N LEU A 43 11.71 -5.20 0.73
CA LEU A 43 11.60 -4.59 2.05
C LEU A 43 12.41 -3.30 2.21
N LEU A 44 13.50 -3.12 1.45
CA LEU A 44 14.28 -1.88 1.43
C LEU A 44 13.49 -0.66 0.92
N GLY A 45 12.34 -0.87 0.27
CA GLY A 45 11.44 0.23 -0.05
C GLY A 45 10.81 0.88 1.20
N LEU A 46 10.72 0.15 2.31
CA LEU A 46 10.17 0.68 3.56
C LEU A 46 11.26 1.44 4.32
N THR A 47 11.13 2.76 4.43
CA THR A 47 12.09 3.64 5.11
C THR A 47 11.92 3.64 6.63
N ASP A 48 10.73 3.28 7.13
CA ASP A 48 10.45 3.11 8.55
C ASP A 48 10.92 1.72 9.02
N SER A 49 11.95 1.70 9.88
CA SER A 49 12.55 0.48 10.43
C SER A 49 11.56 -0.40 11.19
N ARG A 50 10.58 0.19 11.89
CA ARG A 50 9.56 -0.58 12.64
C ARG A 50 8.62 -1.27 11.67
N MET A 51 8.18 -0.55 10.64
CA MET A 51 7.32 -1.10 9.59
C MET A 51 8.03 -2.20 8.80
N GLN A 52 9.30 -1.98 8.44
CA GLN A 52 10.12 -2.97 7.77
C GLN A 52 10.23 -4.27 8.59
N ALA A 53 10.39 -4.16 9.91
CA ALA A 53 10.44 -5.31 10.81
C ALA A 53 9.09 -6.05 10.93
N GLU A 54 7.96 -5.35 10.95
CA GLU A 54 6.64 -5.99 10.95
C GLU A 54 6.36 -6.74 9.66
N VAL A 55 6.67 -6.11 8.52
CA VAL A 55 6.42 -6.70 7.20
C VAL A 55 7.36 -7.88 6.95
N SER A 56 8.63 -7.81 7.37
CA SER A 56 9.55 -8.92 7.22
C SER A 56 9.11 -10.16 8.00
N ARG A 57 8.64 -9.98 9.24
CA ARG A 57 8.01 -11.07 10.02
C ARG A 57 6.78 -11.63 9.33
N LEU A 58 5.90 -10.77 8.82
CA LEU A 58 4.69 -11.20 8.11
C LEU A 58 5.02 -12.04 6.88
N VAL A 59 6.00 -11.62 6.09
CA VAL A 59 6.47 -12.34 4.89
C VAL A 59 6.97 -13.73 5.26
N ALA A 60 7.80 -13.83 6.31
CA ALA A 60 8.32 -15.10 6.81
C ALA A 60 7.20 -16.01 7.34
N THR A 61 6.31 -15.48 8.21
CA THR A 61 5.24 -16.28 8.82
C THR A 61 4.21 -16.77 7.81
N LYS A 62 3.88 -15.96 6.80
CA LYS A 62 2.89 -16.32 5.77
C LYS A 62 3.49 -17.02 4.55
N GLY A 63 4.81 -17.16 4.48
CA GLY A 63 5.51 -17.74 3.32
C GLY A 63 5.18 -17.01 2.01
N LEU A 64 5.12 -15.67 2.04
CA LEU A 64 4.76 -14.90 0.85
C LEU A 64 5.81 -15.03 -0.24
N SER A 65 5.38 -15.02 -1.50
CA SER A 65 6.31 -14.92 -2.63
C SER A 65 6.92 -13.51 -2.75
N VAL A 66 8.04 -13.42 -3.48
CA VAL A 66 8.71 -12.14 -3.76
C VAL A 66 7.75 -11.14 -4.40
N ARG A 67 6.94 -11.60 -5.38
CA ARG A 67 5.95 -10.75 -6.07
C ARG A 67 4.85 -10.25 -5.13
N GLU A 68 4.38 -11.09 -4.21
CA GLU A 68 3.37 -10.68 -3.21
C GLU A 68 3.95 -9.68 -2.22
N THR A 69 5.22 -9.87 -1.84
CA THR A 69 5.95 -8.96 -0.96
C THR A 69 6.16 -7.60 -1.61
N GLU A 70 6.56 -7.55 -2.88
CA GLU A 70 6.66 -6.29 -3.64
C GLU A 70 5.31 -5.56 -3.72
N ARG A 71 4.22 -6.29 -4.00
CA ARG A 71 2.86 -5.72 -4.02
C ARG A 71 2.43 -5.21 -2.65
N LEU A 72 2.79 -5.92 -1.57
CA LEU A 72 2.50 -5.51 -0.21
C LEU A 72 3.24 -4.22 0.15
N VAL A 73 4.56 -4.17 -0.09
CA VAL A 73 5.38 -2.99 0.16
C VAL A 73 4.87 -1.79 -0.64
N LYS A 74 4.58 -1.98 -1.94
CA LYS A 74 4.02 -0.93 -2.79
C LYS A 74 2.69 -0.38 -2.24
N ARG A 75 1.76 -1.26 -1.85
CA ARG A 75 0.49 -0.85 -1.22
C ARG A 75 0.69 -0.12 0.11
N MET A 76 1.74 -0.44 0.87
CA MET A 76 2.04 0.22 2.14
C MET A 76 2.69 1.59 1.94
N GLN A 77 3.50 1.77 0.90
CA GLN A 77 4.05 3.07 0.49
C GLN A 77 2.95 3.98 -0.09
N GLU A 78 2.11 3.45 -0.97
CA GLU A 78 0.92 4.15 -1.50
C GLU A 78 -0.10 4.44 -0.37
N GLY A 79 -0.23 3.50 0.56
CA GLY A 79 -1.01 3.65 1.78
C GLY A 79 -0.40 4.65 2.76
N GLN A 80 0.91 4.88 2.77
CA GLN A 80 1.57 5.94 3.54
C GLN A 80 1.35 7.33 2.92
N ALA A 81 1.34 7.43 1.59
CA ALA A 81 0.88 8.64 0.91
C ALA A 81 -0.60 8.95 1.19
N ASN A 82 -1.40 7.91 1.47
CA ASN A 82 -2.78 8.02 1.94
C ASN A 82 -2.96 7.89 3.46
N LYS A 83 -1.90 7.85 4.30
CA LYS A 83 -2.08 7.74 5.77
C LYS A 83 -2.40 9.06 6.45
N SER A 84 -2.58 10.13 5.67
CA SER A 84 -3.42 11.27 6.05
C SER A 84 -4.92 10.98 5.93
N GLY A 85 -5.34 9.79 5.45
CA GLY A 85 -6.75 9.46 5.29
C GLY A 85 -7.04 8.00 4.92
N LYS A 86 -7.71 7.30 5.85
CA LYS A 86 -8.54 6.09 5.69
C LYS A 86 -7.93 4.74 6.12
N VAL A 87 -8.29 4.40 7.36
CA VAL A 87 -8.98 3.18 7.79
C VAL A 87 -9.26 2.16 6.67
N GLN A 88 -8.83 0.93 6.95
CA GLN A 88 -9.17 -0.34 6.29
C GLN A 88 -10.57 -0.31 5.65
N SER A 89 -10.64 -0.35 4.33
CA SER A 89 -11.83 -0.88 3.66
C SER A 89 -11.65 -2.38 3.51
N GLN A 90 -12.35 -3.10 4.39
CA GLN A 90 -12.82 -4.45 4.11
C GLN A 90 -13.43 -4.46 2.70
N SER A 91 -13.20 -5.54 1.96
CA SER A 91 -13.75 -5.79 0.62
C SER A 91 -15.16 -5.22 0.49
N LYS A 92 -15.31 -4.14 -0.30
CA LYS A 92 -16.61 -3.53 -0.58
C LYS A 92 -17.51 -4.57 -1.25
N ASP A 93 -18.58 -4.92 -0.55
CA ASP A 93 -19.69 -5.77 -1.00
C ASP A 93 -20.16 -5.35 -2.42
N PRO A 94 -20.34 -6.29 -3.37
CA PRO A 94 -20.79 -6.00 -4.74
C PRO A 94 -22.06 -5.15 -4.81
N ASP A 95 -22.98 -5.29 -3.86
CA ASP A 95 -24.22 -4.51 -3.84
C ASP A 95 -23.95 -3.04 -3.46
N VAL A 96 -23.02 -2.80 -2.54
CA VAL A 96 -22.59 -1.43 -2.16
C VAL A 96 -21.91 -0.73 -3.33
N ARG A 97 -21.12 -1.44 -4.14
CA ARG A 97 -20.49 -0.87 -5.34
C ARG A 97 -21.51 -0.47 -6.41
N ARG A 98 -22.58 -1.24 -6.59
CA ARG A 98 -23.67 -0.89 -7.51
C ARG A 98 -24.37 0.39 -7.05
N LEU A 99 -24.71 0.46 -5.76
CA LEU A 99 -25.28 1.67 -5.17
C LEU A 99 -24.35 2.89 -5.28
N GLU A 100 -23.04 2.73 -5.08
CA GLU A 100 -22.06 3.81 -5.28
C GLU A 100 -22.07 4.32 -6.72
N ASN A 101 -22.12 3.42 -7.71
CA ASN A 101 -22.14 3.80 -9.12
C ASN A 101 -23.46 4.48 -9.52
N ASP A 102 -24.61 3.94 -9.10
CA ASP A 102 -25.92 4.52 -9.42
C ASP A 102 -26.07 5.93 -8.82
N LEU A 103 -25.57 6.12 -7.59
CA LEU A 103 -25.54 7.44 -6.94
C LEU A 103 -24.55 8.38 -7.62
N ALA A 104 -23.40 7.88 -8.08
CA ALA A 104 -22.43 8.69 -8.79
C ALA A 104 -22.94 9.17 -10.15
N GLU A 105 -23.68 8.32 -10.87
CA GLU A 105 -24.28 8.66 -12.15
C GLU A 105 -25.41 9.69 -11.99
N LYS A 106 -26.27 9.53 -10.97
CA LYS A 106 -27.36 10.47 -10.69
C LYS A 106 -26.89 11.83 -10.17
N LEU A 107 -25.85 11.87 -9.35
CA LEU A 107 -25.35 13.10 -8.74
C LEU A 107 -24.24 13.76 -9.58
N GLY A 108 -23.77 13.11 -10.65
CA GLY A 108 -22.65 13.58 -11.47
C GLY A 108 -21.32 13.68 -10.71
N ALA A 109 -21.22 13.06 -9.53
CA ALA A 109 -20.15 13.28 -8.57
C ALA A 109 -19.63 11.95 -7.99
N ARG A 110 -18.39 11.94 -7.49
CA ARG A 110 -17.80 10.70 -6.97
C ARG A 110 -18.38 10.38 -5.59
N VAL A 111 -19.23 9.36 -5.53
CA VAL A 111 -19.86 8.90 -4.28
C VAL A 111 -19.09 7.72 -3.69
N SER A 112 -18.89 7.74 -2.37
CA SER A 112 -18.39 6.61 -1.60
C SER A 112 -19.27 6.34 -0.40
N ILE A 113 -19.79 5.12 -0.31
CA ILE A 113 -20.58 4.61 0.80
C ILE A 113 -19.64 3.86 1.75
N GLN A 114 -19.58 4.32 2.98
CA GLN A 114 -18.86 3.69 4.08
C GLN A 114 -19.88 3.08 5.04
N HIS A 115 -20.04 1.76 4.99
CA HIS A 115 -20.93 1.05 5.90
C HIS A 115 -20.19 0.71 7.21
N GLY A 116 -20.76 1.11 8.34
CA GLY A 116 -20.29 0.76 9.68
C GLY A 116 -21.05 -0.44 10.26
N ARG A 117 -20.65 -0.90 11.46
CA ARG A 117 -21.36 -1.98 12.16
C ARG A 117 -22.74 -1.53 12.65
N GLY A 118 -23.74 -2.39 12.51
CA GLY A 118 -25.08 -2.19 13.06
C GLY A 118 -26.02 -1.33 12.22
N GLY A 119 -25.92 -1.38 10.88
CA GLY A 119 -26.82 -0.66 9.96
C GLY A 119 -26.57 0.84 9.84
N LYS A 120 -25.52 1.36 10.50
CA LYS A 120 -25.10 2.76 10.40
C LYS A 120 -24.09 2.91 9.28
N GLY A 121 -24.26 3.90 8.40
CA GLY A 121 -23.34 4.19 7.31
C GLY A 121 -23.13 5.69 7.12
N LYS A 122 -22.12 6.04 6.33
CA LYS A 122 -21.85 7.40 5.87
C LYS A 122 -21.77 7.39 4.35
N VAL A 123 -22.46 8.32 3.69
CA VAL A 123 -22.27 8.59 2.26
C VAL A 123 -21.36 9.82 2.16
N VAL A 124 -20.27 9.67 1.44
CA VAL A 124 -19.29 10.74 1.18
C VAL A 124 -19.36 11.08 -0.29
N VAL A 125 -19.79 12.30 -0.61
CA VAL A 125 -19.77 12.82 -1.98
C VAL A 125 -18.55 13.72 -2.10
N ALA A 126 -17.66 13.41 -3.03
CA ALA A 126 -16.53 14.26 -3.36
C ALA A 126 -16.89 15.13 -4.56
N TYR A 127 -16.66 16.43 -4.41
CA TYR A 127 -16.86 17.46 -5.44
C TYR A 127 -15.54 18.22 -5.63
N ASN A 128 -15.33 18.77 -6.82
CA ASN A 128 -14.12 19.47 -7.23
C ASN A 128 -14.32 20.99 -7.31
N SER A 129 -15.57 21.47 -7.36
CA SER A 129 -15.91 22.90 -7.35
C SER A 129 -17.16 23.20 -6.52
N LEU A 130 -17.34 24.46 -6.12
CA LEU A 130 -18.57 24.91 -5.46
C LEU A 130 -19.78 24.79 -6.39
N ASP A 131 -19.60 25.05 -7.70
CA ASP A 131 -20.65 24.84 -8.70
C ASP A 131 -21.10 23.38 -8.79
N GLU A 132 -20.17 22.42 -8.63
CA GLU A 132 -20.47 20.99 -8.57
C GLU A 132 -21.25 20.65 -7.29
N LEU A 133 -20.88 21.25 -6.15
CA LEU A 133 -21.64 21.12 -4.90
C LEU A 133 -23.08 21.64 -5.05
N ASP A 134 -23.26 22.81 -5.67
CA ASP A 134 -24.60 23.38 -5.93
C ASP A 134 -25.40 22.50 -6.89
N GLY A 135 -24.76 21.94 -7.92
CA GLY A 135 -25.38 20.97 -8.84
C GLY A 135 -25.82 19.67 -8.14
N ILE A 136 -25.02 19.16 -7.21
CA ILE A 136 -25.35 18.00 -6.37
C ILE A 136 -26.54 18.32 -5.46
N LEU A 137 -26.53 19.49 -4.80
CA LEU A 137 -27.61 19.92 -3.92
C LEU A 137 -28.93 20.11 -4.68
N ALA A 138 -28.87 20.62 -5.92
CA ALA A 138 -30.03 20.78 -6.79
C ALA A 138 -30.66 19.44 -7.24
N HIS A 139 -29.90 18.34 -7.27
CA HIS A 139 -30.44 17.00 -7.58
C HIS A 139 -31.08 16.30 -6.37
N ILE A 140 -30.86 16.82 -5.16
CA ILE A 140 -31.37 16.24 -3.91
C ILE A 140 -32.66 16.94 -3.45
N ASN A 141 -32.81 18.24 -3.78
CA ASN A 141 -34.04 19.02 -3.57
C ASN A 141 -35.09 18.75 -4.66
#